data_AF-A0A1B9FXF1-F1
#
_entry.id   AF-A0A1B9FXF1-F1
#
_cell.length_a   1.000
_cell.length_b   1.000
_cell.length_c   1.000
_cell.angle_alpha   90.00
_cell.angle_beta   90.00
_cell.angle_gamma   90.00
#
_symmetry.space_group_name_H-M   'P 1'
#
loop_
_entity.id
_entity.type
_entity.pdbx_description
1 polymer ?
#
loop_
_entity_poly.entity_id
_entity_poly.type
_entity_poly.pdbx_seq_one_letter_code
_entity_poly.pdbx_strand_id
1 'polypeptide(L)'
;MPAPVMSQLENTSAILGEYMLKGWTLTDLHCSDCRVTPLMREPSGSAEREARERIQFCALCDGRPEGRMSTSQPQPQPGSNTNLRPDEVEERKGPNQSQSDEAALSISDLLLRGYSLLGNNCPNTQCKGIPLVGYPRKVDGSKDSRKMCVSCGSRWIDENEVHSQGMKVVPPQQEEQIESPRTKARNQLYGLDGGKGKQKREEKDVEEFERRAKESARRLASESESQNGAGANVEDVDMEDEVQSTGPIRPSPMPRPHNQPTPPSPSSPLGKALSSTSNSLSSTLQNLSQSLERYTSQGPSQRRIGGEEESGKWFVDLKLHTEAIKDVLGVLGQVERAKRVGY
;
A
#
# COMPACT_ATOMS: atom_id res chain seq x y z
N MET A 1 -14.81 -15.32 -32.25
CA MET A 1 -15.31 -15.90 -30.99
C MET A 1 -16.51 -15.05 -30.55
N PRO A 2 -17.74 -15.57 -30.57
CA PRO A 2 -18.89 -14.83 -30.00
C PRO A 2 -18.69 -14.65 -28.49
N ALA A 3 -19.02 -13.48 -27.96
CA ALA A 3 -18.93 -13.19 -26.53
C ALA A 3 -19.90 -14.09 -25.74
N PRO A 4 -19.52 -14.56 -24.55
CA PRO A 4 -20.41 -15.36 -23.70
C PRO A 4 -21.63 -14.53 -23.32
N VAL A 5 -22.82 -15.09 -23.58
CA VAL A 5 -24.10 -14.48 -23.20
C VAL A 5 -24.25 -14.66 -21.69
N MET A 6 -24.12 -13.58 -20.92
CA MET A 6 -24.34 -13.60 -19.48
C MET A 6 -25.79 -14.01 -19.18
N SER A 7 -26.00 -14.84 -18.17
CA SER A 7 -27.33 -15.32 -17.84
C SER A 7 -28.22 -14.17 -17.34
N GLN A 8 -29.52 -14.23 -17.60
CA GLN A 8 -30.48 -13.18 -17.21
C GLN A 8 -30.46 -12.94 -15.68
N LEU A 9 -30.21 -13.99 -14.90
CA LEU A 9 -30.08 -13.91 -13.44
C LEU A 9 -28.83 -13.11 -13.03
N GLU A 10 -27.69 -13.35 -13.66
CA GLU A 10 -26.45 -12.59 -13.42
C GLU A 10 -26.60 -11.12 -13.80
N ASN A 11 -27.30 -10.84 -14.90
CA ASN A 11 -27.57 -9.45 -15.29
C ASN A 11 -28.51 -8.76 -14.26
N THR A 12 -29.53 -9.47 -13.78
CA THR A 12 -30.45 -8.93 -12.78
C THR A 12 -29.74 -8.66 -11.46
N SER A 13 -28.88 -9.58 -11.00
CA SER A 13 -28.11 -9.41 -9.77
C SER A 13 -27.09 -8.27 -9.87
N ALA A 14 -26.46 -8.10 -11.03
CA ALA A 14 -25.57 -6.96 -11.31
C ALA A 14 -26.32 -5.63 -11.23
N ILE A 15 -27.51 -5.52 -11.85
CA ILE A 15 -28.35 -4.32 -11.80
C ILE A 15 -28.76 -4.02 -10.35
N LEU A 16 -29.26 -5.02 -9.62
CA LEU A 16 -29.63 -4.85 -8.21
C LEU A 16 -28.45 -4.33 -7.37
N GLY A 17 -27.27 -4.93 -7.54
CA GLY A 17 -26.05 -4.50 -6.85
C GLY A 17 -25.66 -3.05 -7.16
N GLU A 18 -25.72 -2.65 -8.43
CA GLU A 18 -25.44 -1.27 -8.85
C GLU A 18 -26.39 -0.26 -8.20
N TYR A 19 -27.70 -0.54 -8.19
CA TYR A 19 -28.70 0.35 -7.60
C TYR A 19 -28.58 0.43 -6.08
N MET A 20 -28.25 -0.68 -5.42
CA MET A 20 -27.99 -0.68 -3.97
C MET A 20 -26.80 0.21 -3.62
N LEU A 21 -25.75 0.20 -4.43
CA LEU A 21 -24.60 1.09 -4.25
C LEU A 21 -24.95 2.57 -4.48
N LYS A 22 -25.92 2.86 -5.37
CA LYS A 22 -26.50 4.20 -5.56
C LYS A 22 -27.46 4.61 -4.43
N GLY A 23 -27.64 3.77 -3.41
CA GLY A 23 -28.48 4.06 -2.24
C GLY A 23 -29.95 3.68 -2.40
N TRP A 24 -30.31 2.91 -3.43
CA TRP A 24 -31.65 2.35 -3.56
C TRP A 24 -31.86 1.21 -2.57
N THR A 25 -33.06 1.13 -2.02
CA THR A 25 -33.43 0.14 -1.01
C THR A 25 -34.36 -0.91 -1.59
N LEU A 26 -34.08 -2.20 -1.34
CA LEU A 26 -35.02 -3.27 -1.65
C LEU A 26 -36.27 -3.14 -0.76
N THR A 27 -37.44 -3.33 -1.36
CA THR A 27 -38.73 -3.36 -0.65
C THR A 27 -39.19 -4.80 -0.44
N ASP A 28 -40.14 -4.98 0.46
CA ASP A 28 -40.87 -6.24 0.70
C ASP A 28 -41.91 -6.55 -0.40
N LEU A 29 -42.18 -5.57 -1.26
CA LEU A 29 -43.08 -5.72 -2.40
C LEU A 29 -42.36 -6.36 -3.58
N HIS A 30 -43.04 -7.31 -4.23
CA HIS A 30 -42.54 -7.97 -5.44
C HIS A 30 -43.22 -7.36 -6.67
N CYS A 31 -42.52 -7.33 -7.80
CA CYS A 31 -43.09 -6.84 -9.05
C CYS A 31 -44.35 -7.65 -9.43
N SER A 32 -45.42 -6.97 -9.84
CA SER A 32 -46.69 -7.61 -10.22
C SER A 32 -46.55 -8.56 -11.41
N ASP A 33 -45.61 -8.25 -12.30
CA ASP A 33 -45.47 -8.90 -13.60
C ASP A 33 -44.64 -10.18 -13.49
N CYS A 34 -43.43 -10.08 -12.92
CA CYS A 34 -42.56 -11.25 -12.76
C CYS A 34 -42.79 -12.02 -11.46
N ARG A 35 -43.33 -11.38 -10.40
CA ARG A 35 -43.56 -11.93 -9.04
C ARG A 35 -42.34 -12.52 -8.31
N VAL A 36 -41.19 -12.62 -8.98
CA VAL A 36 -39.96 -13.20 -8.44
C VAL A 36 -39.01 -12.11 -7.94
N THR A 37 -38.98 -10.95 -8.60
CA THR A 37 -38.00 -9.90 -8.30
C THR A 37 -38.60 -8.88 -7.32
N PRO A 38 -37.95 -8.61 -6.18
CA PRO A 38 -38.36 -7.55 -5.27
C PRO A 38 -38.20 -6.17 -5.94
N LEU A 39 -39.13 -5.26 -5.66
CA LEU A 39 -39.07 -3.88 -6.14
C LEU A 39 -38.00 -3.09 -5.36
N MET A 40 -37.26 -2.24 -6.06
CA MET A 40 -36.35 -1.28 -5.45
C MET A 40 -37.02 0.07 -5.33
N ARG A 41 -36.72 0.80 -4.24
CA ARG A 41 -37.21 2.15 -3.96
C ARG A 41 -36.06 3.13 -3.91
N GLU A 42 -36.28 4.28 -4.51
CA GLU A 42 -35.30 5.36 -4.54
C GLU A 42 -35.06 5.97 -3.14
N PRO A 43 -33.82 6.39 -2.82
CA PRO A 43 -33.53 7.11 -1.58
C PRO A 43 -34.36 8.41 -1.46
N SER A 44 -34.93 8.63 -0.28
CA SER A 44 -35.87 9.74 0.01
C SER A 44 -35.34 11.11 -0.38
N GLY A 45 -34.04 11.38 -0.16
CA GLY A 45 -33.43 12.68 -0.45
C GLY A 45 -33.39 13.03 -1.94
N SER A 46 -33.30 12.03 -2.82
CA SER A 46 -33.31 12.26 -4.27
C SER A 46 -34.71 12.65 -4.76
N ALA A 47 -35.74 11.94 -4.29
CA ALA A 47 -37.13 12.24 -4.63
C ALA A 47 -37.58 13.62 -4.09
N GLU A 48 -37.18 13.96 -2.86
CA GLU A 48 -37.50 15.25 -2.24
C GLU A 48 -36.86 16.44 -2.97
N ARG A 49 -35.59 16.32 -3.38
CA ARG A 49 -34.89 17.38 -4.12
C ARG A 49 -35.57 17.69 -5.45
N GLU A 50 -36.13 16.69 -6.10
CA GLU A 50 -36.82 16.82 -7.39
C GLU A 50 -38.33 17.04 -7.25
N ALA A 51 -38.83 17.18 -6.02
CA ALA A 51 -40.24 17.38 -5.68
C ALA A 51 -41.19 16.37 -6.37
N ARG A 52 -40.74 15.12 -6.52
CA ARG A 52 -41.52 14.03 -7.13
C ARG A 52 -41.77 12.89 -6.14
N GLU A 53 -42.78 12.09 -6.46
CA GLU A 53 -43.06 10.89 -5.69
C GLU A 53 -41.93 9.85 -5.83
N ARG A 54 -41.74 9.04 -4.78
CA ARG A 54 -40.71 8.00 -4.76
C ARG A 54 -41.03 6.94 -5.81
N ILE A 55 -40.10 6.77 -6.75
CA ILE A 55 -40.25 5.76 -7.79
C ILE A 55 -39.91 4.37 -7.23
N GLN A 56 -40.68 3.38 -7.67
CA GLN A 56 -40.39 1.96 -7.50
C GLN A 56 -40.00 1.35 -8.84
N PHE A 57 -39.05 0.41 -8.81
CA PHE A 57 -38.41 -0.10 -10.00
C PHE A 57 -38.14 -1.61 -9.88
N CYS A 58 -38.45 -2.38 -10.93
CA CYS A 58 -38.12 -3.81 -11.02
C CYS A 58 -36.89 -4.03 -11.91
N ALA A 59 -35.80 -4.55 -11.35
CA ALA A 59 -34.57 -4.79 -12.12
C ALA A 59 -34.75 -5.76 -13.31
N LEU A 60 -35.67 -6.72 -13.21
CA LEU A 60 -35.90 -7.72 -14.25
C LEU A 60 -36.83 -7.22 -15.38
N CYS A 61 -37.90 -6.52 -15.01
CA CYS A 61 -38.92 -6.07 -15.97
C CYS A 61 -38.58 -4.71 -16.58
N ASP A 62 -38.06 -3.80 -15.77
CA ASP A 62 -37.85 -2.42 -16.21
C ASP A 62 -36.52 -2.20 -16.91
N GLY A 63 -35.53 -3.07 -16.65
CA GLY A 63 -34.18 -2.99 -17.21
C GLY A 63 -33.42 -1.74 -16.75
N ARG A 64 -32.22 -1.47 -17.27
CA ARG A 64 -31.45 -0.27 -16.88
C ARG A 64 -32.22 0.99 -17.34
N PRO A 65 -32.66 1.90 -16.45
CA PRO A 65 -33.44 3.09 -16.81
C PRO A 65 -32.64 4.08 -17.67
N GLU A 66 -31.31 3.97 -17.71
CA GLU A 66 -30.44 4.71 -18.64
C GLU A 66 -30.77 4.41 -20.13
N GLY A 67 -31.50 3.33 -20.42
CA GLY A 67 -32.02 3.00 -21.74
C GLY A 67 -33.46 3.46 -22.03
N ARG A 68 -34.18 4.04 -21.06
CA ARG A 68 -35.54 4.58 -21.26
C ARG A 68 -35.53 6.06 -21.64
N MET A 69 -34.72 6.43 -22.63
CA MET A 69 -34.94 7.68 -23.37
C MET A 69 -36.11 7.43 -24.33
N SER A 70 -37.31 7.84 -23.90
CA SER A 70 -38.48 8.17 -24.74
C SER A 70 -38.95 7.12 -25.76
N THR A 71 -39.65 6.07 -25.29
CA THR A 71 -40.57 5.31 -26.16
C THR A 71 -41.94 5.15 -25.49
N SER A 72 -42.63 6.26 -25.24
CA SER A 72 -44.07 6.25 -24.97
C SER A 72 -44.72 7.58 -25.35
N GLN A 73 -44.77 7.85 -26.65
CA GLN A 73 -45.80 8.69 -27.23
C GLN A 73 -46.65 7.80 -28.16
N PRO A 74 -47.96 7.65 -27.95
CA PRO A 74 -48.79 6.87 -28.85
C PRO A 74 -49.18 7.73 -30.03
N GLN A 75 -48.63 7.45 -31.21
CA GLN A 75 -49.19 7.97 -32.46
C GLN A 75 -49.14 6.89 -33.54
N PRO A 76 -50.27 6.59 -34.21
CA PRO A 76 -50.31 5.62 -35.29
C PRO A 76 -49.85 6.30 -36.58
N GLN A 77 -48.90 5.71 -37.32
CA GLN A 77 -48.93 5.63 -38.78
C GLN A 77 -47.74 4.82 -39.33
N PRO A 78 -47.92 4.11 -40.46
CA PRO A 78 -46.88 3.34 -41.11
C PRO A 78 -46.16 4.19 -42.15
N GLY A 79 -44.83 4.11 -42.20
CA GLY A 79 -44.10 4.52 -43.39
C GLY A 79 -42.71 5.08 -43.14
N SER A 80 -41.76 4.47 -43.85
CA SER A 80 -40.46 5.01 -44.26
C SER A 80 -39.29 4.84 -43.30
N ASN A 81 -38.52 3.80 -43.61
CA ASN A 81 -37.10 3.63 -43.40
C ASN A 81 -36.31 4.95 -43.46
N THR A 82 -35.46 5.19 -42.46
CA THR A 82 -34.23 5.94 -42.66
C THR A 82 -33.13 5.43 -41.73
N ASN A 83 -32.08 4.91 -42.35
CA ASN A 83 -30.80 4.57 -41.74
C ASN A 83 -30.22 5.78 -41.00
N LEU A 84 -29.86 5.64 -39.73
CA LEU A 84 -28.87 6.50 -39.09
C LEU A 84 -27.88 5.66 -38.29
N ARG A 85 -26.61 5.95 -38.55
CA ARG A 85 -25.39 5.27 -38.10
C ARG A 85 -25.14 5.54 -36.60
N PRO A 86 -24.44 4.64 -35.87
CA PRO A 86 -23.96 4.94 -34.53
C PRO A 86 -22.78 5.91 -34.63
N ASP A 87 -22.96 7.11 -34.07
CA ASP A 87 -21.85 8.03 -33.79
C ASP A 87 -21.09 7.50 -32.57
N GLU A 88 -19.79 7.26 -32.75
CA GLU A 88 -18.84 6.90 -31.70
C GLU A 88 -18.66 8.10 -30.77
N VAL A 89 -19.37 8.10 -29.65
CA VAL A 89 -19.10 9.05 -28.57
C VAL A 89 -17.83 8.59 -27.88
N GLU A 90 -16.69 9.14 -28.30
CA GLU A 90 -15.42 9.01 -27.58
C GLU A 90 -15.61 9.51 -26.14
N GLU A 91 -15.76 8.55 -25.24
CA GLU A 91 -15.69 8.72 -23.80
C GLU A 91 -14.28 9.23 -23.45
N ARG A 92 -14.15 10.55 -23.30
CA ARG A 92 -12.94 11.20 -22.80
C ARG A 92 -12.69 10.74 -21.37
N LYS A 93 -12.07 9.56 -21.20
CA LYS A 93 -11.49 9.08 -19.96
C LYS A 93 -10.51 10.11 -19.45
N GLY A 94 -10.98 10.99 -18.57
CA GLY A 94 -10.10 11.87 -17.84
C GLY A 94 -9.14 11.03 -17.00
N PRO A 95 -7.89 11.46 -16.79
CA PRO A 95 -6.90 10.71 -16.01
C PRO A 95 -7.34 10.41 -14.56
N ASN A 96 -8.36 11.10 -14.04
CA ASN A 96 -8.91 10.88 -12.71
C ASN A 96 -9.86 9.67 -12.60
N GLN A 97 -10.39 9.17 -13.72
CA GLN A 97 -11.39 8.10 -13.70
C GLN A 97 -10.77 6.74 -13.34
N SER A 98 -9.50 6.51 -13.74
CA SER A 98 -8.78 5.29 -13.38
C SER A 98 -8.56 5.14 -11.86
N GLN A 99 -8.35 6.26 -11.14
CA GLN A 99 -8.15 6.23 -9.69
C GLN A 99 -9.44 5.92 -8.94
N SER A 100 -10.59 6.41 -9.42
CA SER A 100 -11.88 6.08 -8.83
C SER A 100 -12.23 4.61 -9.00
N ASP A 101 -11.91 4.03 -10.17
CA ASP A 101 -12.22 2.63 -10.46
C ASP A 101 -11.39 1.68 -9.58
N GLU A 102 -10.09 1.96 -9.41
CA GLU A 102 -9.22 1.20 -8.51
C GLU A 102 -9.64 1.34 -7.04
N ALA A 103 -10.06 2.55 -6.64
CA ALA A 103 -10.59 2.79 -5.30
C ALA A 103 -11.91 2.01 -5.07
N ALA A 104 -12.80 1.94 -6.06
CA ALA A 104 -14.05 1.19 -5.98
C ALA A 104 -13.81 -0.31 -5.79
N LEU A 105 -12.85 -0.90 -6.52
CA LEU A 105 -12.45 -2.29 -6.35
C LEU A 105 -11.91 -2.55 -4.94
N SER A 106 -11.04 -1.67 -4.45
CA SER A 106 -10.47 -1.77 -3.10
C SER A 106 -11.53 -1.65 -2.00
N ILE A 107 -12.53 -0.78 -2.19
CA ILE A 107 -13.67 -0.64 -1.29
C ILE A 107 -14.46 -1.95 -1.24
N SER A 108 -14.73 -2.56 -2.40
CA SER A 108 -15.51 -3.80 -2.46
C SER A 108 -14.86 -4.95 -1.70
N ASP A 109 -13.53 -5.14 -1.84
CA ASP A 109 -12.77 -6.16 -1.09
C ASP A 109 -12.79 -5.89 0.43
N LEU A 110 -12.69 -4.61 0.84
CA LEU A 110 -12.74 -4.24 2.26
C LEU A 110 -14.13 -4.48 2.86
N LEU A 111 -15.21 -4.18 2.14
CA LEU A 111 -16.57 -4.47 2.59
C LEU A 111 -16.78 -5.98 2.79
N LEU A 112 -16.27 -6.81 1.88
CA LEU A 112 -16.31 -8.27 2.03
C LEU A 112 -15.52 -8.77 3.25
N ARG A 113 -14.48 -8.04 3.66
CA ARG A 113 -13.71 -8.31 4.89
C ARG A 113 -14.36 -7.74 6.16
N GLY A 114 -15.57 -7.18 6.06
CA GLY A 114 -16.33 -6.64 7.18
C GLY A 114 -15.95 -5.21 7.58
N TYR A 115 -15.22 -4.47 6.74
CA TYR A 115 -15.05 -3.03 6.93
C TYR A 115 -16.38 -2.32 6.64
N SER A 116 -16.57 -1.12 7.16
CA SER A 116 -17.80 -0.33 6.96
C SER A 116 -17.50 0.99 6.26
N LEU A 117 -18.23 1.33 5.21
CA LEU A 117 -18.12 2.65 4.57
C LEU A 117 -18.55 3.76 5.53
N LEU A 118 -17.74 4.82 5.60
CA LEU A 118 -18.04 6.02 6.37
C LEU A 118 -18.50 7.11 5.40
N GLY A 119 -19.49 7.92 5.80
CA GLY A 119 -19.98 9.05 5.00
C GLY A 119 -19.02 10.24 4.89
N ASN A 120 -17.76 10.06 5.32
CA ASN A 120 -16.74 11.11 5.33
C ASN A 120 -15.68 10.80 4.27
N ASN A 121 -15.17 11.84 3.61
CA ASN A 121 -14.15 11.71 2.56
C ASN A 121 -12.74 11.88 3.11
N CYS A 122 -11.75 11.38 2.36
CA CYS A 122 -10.34 11.54 2.69
C CYS A 122 -9.93 13.02 2.71
N PRO A 123 -9.25 13.51 3.77
CA PRO A 123 -8.80 14.90 3.85
C PRO A 123 -7.57 15.18 2.96
N ASN A 124 -6.90 14.14 2.45
CA ASN A 124 -5.75 14.31 1.57
C ASN A 124 -6.21 14.88 0.22
N THR A 125 -5.57 15.95 -0.24
CA THR A 125 -5.88 16.63 -1.51
C THR A 125 -5.68 15.73 -2.73
N GLN A 126 -4.82 14.71 -2.64
CA GLN A 126 -4.62 13.72 -3.69
C GLN A 126 -5.73 12.66 -3.78
N CYS A 127 -6.58 12.53 -2.76
CA CYS A 127 -7.65 11.52 -2.70
C CYS A 127 -9.04 12.18 -2.67
N LYS A 128 -9.23 13.26 -3.42
CA LYS A 128 -10.47 14.06 -3.39
C LYS A 128 -11.67 13.21 -3.83
N GLY A 129 -12.67 13.12 -2.96
CA GLY A 129 -13.91 12.37 -3.22
C GLY A 129 -13.85 10.88 -2.90
N ILE A 130 -12.70 10.37 -2.43
CA ILE A 130 -12.59 8.97 -2.02
C ILE A 130 -13.12 8.83 -0.58
N PRO A 131 -14.14 7.97 -0.35
CA PRO A 131 -14.71 7.78 0.98
C PRO A 131 -13.73 7.06 1.92
N LEU A 132 -13.85 7.32 3.22
CA LEU A 132 -13.14 6.60 4.27
C LEU A 132 -13.90 5.31 4.63
N VAL A 133 -13.16 4.29 5.06
CA VAL A 133 -13.74 3.05 5.61
C VAL A 133 -13.31 2.87 7.07
N GLY A 134 -14.23 2.37 7.89
CA GLY A 134 -14.01 2.00 9.29
C GLY A 134 -13.60 0.54 9.41
N TYR A 135 -12.75 0.23 10.39
CA TYR A 135 -12.32 -1.14 10.67
C TYR A 135 -13.50 -2.03 11.15
N PRO A 136 -13.40 -3.36 10.94
CA PRO A 136 -14.37 -4.30 11.47
C PRO A 136 -14.55 -4.15 12.98
N ARG A 137 -15.75 -4.49 13.48
CA ARG A 137 -16.01 -4.50 14.91
C ARG A 137 -15.03 -5.43 15.63
N LYS A 138 -14.61 -5.04 16.83
CA LYS A 138 -13.77 -5.89 17.68
C LYS A 138 -14.56 -7.11 18.13
N VAL A 139 -13.86 -8.12 18.66
CA VAL A 139 -14.47 -9.35 19.21
C VAL A 139 -15.46 -9.01 20.33
N ASP A 140 -15.22 -7.90 21.06
CA ASP A 140 -16.10 -7.39 22.12
C ASP A 140 -17.39 -6.73 21.58
N GLY A 141 -17.60 -6.70 20.26
CA GLY A 141 -18.72 -6.03 19.60
C GLY A 141 -18.62 -4.50 19.55
N SER A 142 -17.61 -3.92 20.21
CA SER A 142 -17.31 -2.50 20.19
C SER A 142 -16.87 -2.03 18.80
N LYS A 143 -17.31 -0.82 18.44
CA LYS A 143 -16.93 -0.16 17.18
C LYS A 143 -15.47 0.28 17.27
N ASP A 144 -14.73 0.12 16.19
CA ASP A 144 -13.38 0.67 16.08
C ASP A 144 -13.47 2.07 15.45
N SER A 145 -13.02 3.12 16.15
CA SER A 145 -12.99 4.50 15.63
C SER A 145 -11.89 4.74 14.60
N ARG A 146 -11.01 3.75 14.37
CA ARG A 146 -10.02 3.85 13.31
C ARG A 146 -10.75 3.92 11.97
N LYS A 147 -10.38 4.92 11.18
CA LYS A 147 -10.84 5.12 9.81
C LYS A 147 -9.63 5.15 8.87
N MET A 148 -9.76 4.61 7.67
CA MET A 148 -8.68 4.56 6.69
C MET A 148 -9.16 4.95 5.30
N CYS A 149 -8.27 5.55 4.51
CA CYS A 149 -8.52 5.86 3.10
C CYS A 149 -8.03 4.68 2.26
N VAL A 150 -8.89 4.20 1.36
CA VAL A 150 -8.59 3.06 0.50
C VAL A 150 -7.50 3.34 -0.54
N SER A 151 -7.33 4.60 -0.94
CA SER A 151 -6.38 4.99 -1.99
C SER A 151 -4.98 5.31 -1.43
N CYS A 152 -4.87 6.22 -0.46
CA CYS A 152 -3.55 6.54 0.11
C CYS A 152 -3.14 5.69 1.32
N GLY A 153 -4.02 4.81 1.83
CA GLY A 153 -3.74 3.94 2.99
C GLY A 153 -3.56 4.68 4.32
N SER A 154 -3.77 6.01 4.34
CA SER A 154 -3.67 6.82 5.56
C SER A 154 -4.76 6.44 6.55
N ARG A 155 -4.43 6.52 7.85
CA ARG A 155 -5.30 6.11 8.96
C ARG A 155 -5.53 7.29 9.89
N TRP A 156 -6.76 7.43 10.37
CA TRP A 156 -7.17 8.45 11.32
C TRP A 156 -7.98 7.79 12.44
N ILE A 157 -8.11 8.49 13.56
CA ILE A 157 -8.92 8.10 14.71
C ILE A 157 -9.86 9.28 14.98
N ASP A 158 -11.12 9.02 15.32
CA ASP A 158 -12.02 10.11 15.73
C ASP A 158 -11.56 10.68 17.09
N GLU A 159 -11.34 11.99 17.13
CA GLU A 159 -10.80 12.70 18.31
C GLU A 159 -11.66 12.51 19.57
N ASN A 160 -12.97 12.33 19.39
CA ASN A 160 -13.91 12.07 20.47
C ASN A 160 -13.62 10.75 21.21
N GLU A 161 -13.12 9.72 20.52
CA GLU A 161 -12.79 8.43 21.12
C GLU A 161 -11.40 8.42 21.76
N VAL A 162 -10.49 9.27 21.29
CA VAL A 162 -9.17 9.43 21.90
C VAL A 162 -9.29 9.99 23.32
N HIS A 163 -10.20 10.95 23.52
CA HIS A 163 -10.45 11.54 24.84
C HIS A 163 -11.05 10.54 25.84
N SER A 164 -11.94 9.64 25.39
CA SER A 164 -12.59 8.67 26.28
C SER A 164 -11.65 7.54 26.71
N GLN A 165 -10.66 7.18 25.90
CA GLN A 165 -9.69 6.14 26.22
C GLN A 165 -8.52 6.63 27.11
N GLY A 166 -8.54 7.88 27.58
CA GLY A 166 -7.51 8.41 28.47
C GLY A 166 -6.13 8.53 27.82
N MET A 167 -6.04 8.35 26.50
CA MET A 167 -4.84 8.66 25.74
C MET A 167 -4.76 10.18 25.61
N LYS A 168 -4.09 10.80 26.58
CA LYS A 168 -3.78 12.22 26.53
C LYS A 168 -2.92 12.43 25.27
N VAL A 169 -3.51 12.97 24.22
CA VAL A 169 -2.77 13.50 23.07
C VAL A 169 -1.88 14.56 23.70
N VAL A 170 -0.60 14.25 23.87
CA VAL A 170 0.39 15.25 24.19
C VAL A 170 0.37 16.15 22.95
N PRO A 171 -0.18 17.39 23.03
CA PRO A 171 -0.01 18.31 21.92
C PRO A 171 1.48 18.37 21.62
N PRO A 172 1.91 18.66 20.38
CA PRO A 172 3.31 18.92 20.08
C PRO A 172 3.75 20.21 20.81
N GLN A 173 3.85 20.12 22.13
CA GLN A 173 4.63 20.96 22.99
C GLN A 173 6.06 20.54 22.73
N GLN A 174 6.84 21.53 22.32
CA GLN A 174 8.29 21.54 22.21
C GLN A 174 8.95 20.42 23.03
N GLU A 175 9.77 19.62 22.34
CA GLU A 175 10.57 18.53 22.88
C GLU A 175 11.45 18.97 24.06
N GLU A 176 10.89 19.03 25.27
CA GLU A 176 11.68 18.96 26.49
C GLU A 176 11.68 17.51 27.01
N GLN A 177 12.59 16.73 26.43
CA GLN A 177 13.40 15.69 27.07
C GLN A 177 12.75 14.80 28.15
N ILE A 178 11.64 14.14 27.86
CA ILE A 178 11.27 12.93 28.61
C ILE A 178 11.82 11.72 27.86
N GLU A 179 13.08 11.42 28.14
CA GLU A 179 13.82 10.32 27.54
C GLU A 179 13.23 8.96 27.99
N SER A 180 12.87 8.14 27.01
CA SER A 180 12.30 6.81 27.24
C SER A 180 13.22 5.94 28.12
N PRO A 181 12.68 5.13 29.06
CA PRO A 181 13.48 4.23 29.91
C PRO A 181 14.45 3.33 29.13
N ARG A 182 14.10 3.00 27.89
CA ARG A 182 14.93 2.18 27.01
C ARG A 182 16.11 2.95 26.42
N THR A 183 15.93 4.24 26.16
CA THR A 183 17.01 5.13 25.70
C THR A 183 17.97 5.44 26.85
N LYS A 184 17.43 5.62 28.05
CA LYS A 184 18.22 5.81 29.27
C LYS A 184 19.14 4.62 29.57
N ALA A 185 18.62 3.39 29.48
CA ALA A 185 19.42 2.18 29.66
C ALA A 185 20.51 2.03 28.58
N ARG A 186 20.21 2.43 27.34
CA ARG A 186 21.19 2.40 26.25
C ARG A 186 22.30 3.43 26.45
N ASN A 187 21.95 4.66 26.85
CA ASN A 187 22.94 5.70 27.10
C ASN A 187 23.83 5.37 28.32
N GLN A 188 23.26 4.73 29.36
CA GLN A 188 24.02 4.17 30.48
C GLN A 188 25.02 3.10 30.03
N LEU A 189 24.61 2.18 29.14
CA LEU A 189 25.47 1.10 28.65
C LEU A 189 26.66 1.63 27.85
N TYR A 190 26.46 2.73 27.11
CA TYR A 190 27.51 3.36 26.29
C TYR A 190 28.23 4.53 26.99
N GLY A 191 27.97 4.79 28.27
CA GLY A 191 28.62 5.88 29.01
C GLY A 191 28.30 7.29 28.48
N LEU A 192 27.21 7.43 27.73
CA LEU A 192 26.76 8.69 27.11
C LEU A 192 25.85 9.52 28.04
N ASP A 193 25.54 9.02 29.23
CA ASP A 193 24.89 9.78 30.30
C ASP A 193 25.88 10.80 30.91
N GLY A 194 26.34 11.73 30.08
CA GLY A 194 27.05 12.93 30.48
C GLY A 194 26.10 13.85 31.22
N GLY A 195 25.89 13.56 32.50
CA GLY A 195 25.02 14.32 33.38
C GLY A 195 25.33 15.81 33.29
N LYS A 196 24.28 16.62 33.13
CA LYS A 196 24.27 18.05 33.47
C LYS A 196 24.40 18.21 35.01
N GLY A 197 25.47 17.67 35.57
CA GLY A 197 25.93 17.93 36.92
C GLY A 197 26.93 19.07 36.83
N LYS A 198 26.51 20.27 37.25
CA LYS A 198 27.39 21.41 37.52
C LYS A 198 28.31 21.05 38.69
N GLN A 199 29.28 20.16 38.48
CA GLN A 199 30.42 20.01 39.36
C GLN A 199 31.62 20.61 38.66
N LYS A 200 32.20 21.60 39.36
CA LYS A 200 33.47 22.25 39.10
C LYS A 200 34.55 21.16 39.06
N ARG A 201 34.68 20.49 37.91
CA ARG A 201 35.68 19.45 37.67
C ARG A 201 36.99 20.18 37.38
N GLU A 202 37.98 19.89 38.22
CA GLU A 202 39.35 20.36 38.11
C GLU A 202 39.86 20.26 36.68
N GLU A 203 40.43 21.36 36.21
CA GLU A 203 40.95 21.65 34.86
C GLU A 203 42.15 20.76 34.46
N LYS A 204 42.61 19.86 35.33
CA LYS A 204 43.81 19.04 35.14
C LYS A 204 43.63 17.84 34.20
N ASP A 205 42.40 17.43 33.90
CA ASP A 205 42.13 16.19 33.13
C ASP A 205 42.00 16.45 31.61
N VAL A 206 41.83 17.72 31.21
CA VAL A 206 41.65 18.10 29.79
C VAL A 206 42.98 18.08 29.03
N GLU A 207 44.05 18.53 29.67
CA GLU A 207 45.37 18.60 29.03
C GLU A 207 45.98 17.20 28.82
N GLU A 208 45.72 16.27 29.73
CA GLU A 208 46.14 14.87 29.55
C GLU A 208 45.38 14.18 28.42
N PHE A 209 44.08 14.48 28.28
CA PHE A 209 43.26 13.97 27.19
C PHE A 209 43.71 14.50 25.82
N GLU A 210 43.98 15.81 25.70
CA GLU A 210 44.50 16.39 24.46
C GLU A 210 45.86 15.81 24.07
N ARG A 211 46.76 15.60 25.05
CA ARG A 211 48.06 14.97 24.80
C ARG A 211 47.91 13.56 24.21
N ARG A 212 46.99 12.77 24.76
CA ARG A 212 46.74 11.38 24.31
C ARG A 212 46.06 11.32 22.95
N ALA A 213 45.17 12.27 22.65
CA ALA A 213 44.55 12.40 21.33
C ALA A 213 45.59 12.77 20.26
N LYS A 214 46.51 13.70 20.55
CA LYS A 214 47.56 14.12 19.62
C LYS A 214 48.58 13.02 19.34
N GLU A 215 48.92 12.20 20.35
CA GLU A 215 49.79 11.04 20.20
C GLU A 215 49.15 9.97 19.29
N SER A 216 47.84 9.74 19.46
CA SER A 216 47.08 8.80 18.64
C SER A 216 46.99 9.23 17.17
N ALA A 217 46.81 10.53 16.91
CA ALA A 217 46.83 11.10 15.56
C ALA A 217 48.20 10.94 14.87
N ARG A 218 49.31 11.09 15.61
CA ARG A 218 50.66 10.88 15.06
C ARG A 218 50.90 9.42 14.68
N ARG A 219 50.39 8.47 15.47
CA ARG A 219 50.49 7.04 15.18
C ARG A 219 49.83 6.68 13.84
N LEU A 220 48.61 7.18 13.62
CA LEU A 220 47.87 6.95 12.38
C LEU A 220 48.55 7.61 11.17
N ALA A 221 49.12 8.81 11.33
CA ALA A 221 49.88 9.47 10.28
C ALA A 221 51.12 8.64 9.88
N SER A 222 51.89 8.13 10.85
CA SER A 222 53.08 7.32 10.58
C SER A 222 52.79 5.95 9.95
N GLU A 223 51.65 5.34 10.26
CA GLU A 223 51.22 4.09 9.60
C GLU A 223 50.82 4.33 8.14
N SER A 224 50.26 5.50 7.81
CA SER A 224 49.87 5.83 6.45
C SER A 224 51.05 6.10 5.50
N GLU A 225 52.18 6.60 6.01
CA GLU A 225 53.39 6.82 5.21
C GLU A 225 54.15 5.51 4.92
N SER A 226 53.99 4.49 5.76
CA SER A 226 54.69 3.20 5.61
C SER A 226 54.04 2.25 4.58
N GLN A 227 52.83 2.53 4.10
CA GLN A 227 52.11 1.68 3.13
C GLN A 227 52.14 2.18 1.68
N ASN A 228 52.65 3.38 1.40
CA ASN A 228 52.70 3.95 0.04
C ASN A 228 54.05 3.74 -0.70
N GLY A 229 54.93 2.87 -0.19
CA GLY A 229 56.29 2.68 -0.72
C GLY A 229 56.49 1.57 -1.76
N ALA A 230 55.45 0.88 -2.24
CA ALA A 230 55.63 -0.24 -3.17
C ALA A 230 54.55 -0.27 -4.26
N GLY A 231 54.85 0.30 -5.43
CA GLY A 231 53.99 0.14 -6.60
C GLY A 231 54.20 1.14 -7.74
N ALA A 232 55.44 1.48 -8.09
CA ALA A 232 55.74 2.19 -9.32
C ALA A 232 56.18 1.18 -10.39
N ASN A 233 55.28 0.88 -11.32
CA ASN A 233 55.58 0.50 -12.72
C ASN A 233 54.25 0.49 -13.48
N VAL A 234 53.94 1.60 -14.15
CA VAL A 234 52.96 1.62 -15.24
C VAL A 234 53.69 2.23 -16.42
N GLU A 235 53.81 1.40 -17.45
CA GLU A 235 54.52 1.66 -18.70
C GLU A 235 53.86 2.78 -19.49
N ASP A 236 54.74 3.61 -20.05
CA ASP A 236 54.52 4.56 -21.13
C ASP A 236 53.92 3.84 -22.35
N VAL A 237 52.77 4.30 -22.84
CA VAL A 237 52.30 3.99 -24.19
C VAL A 237 51.78 5.27 -24.84
N ASP A 238 52.56 5.72 -25.83
CA ASP A 238 52.29 6.83 -26.73
C ASP A 238 50.98 6.67 -27.53
N MET A 239 50.27 7.81 -27.63
CA MET A 239 49.83 8.50 -28.87
C MET A 239 49.77 7.65 -30.17
N GLU A 240 48.74 7.66 -31.02
CA GLU A 240 47.93 8.76 -31.58
C GLU A 240 46.65 8.12 -32.22
N ASP A 241 45.50 8.80 -32.21
CA ASP A 241 44.77 9.07 -33.47
C ASP A 241 43.59 10.04 -33.28
N GLU A 242 43.44 10.88 -34.27
CA GLU A 242 42.71 12.13 -34.32
C GLU A 242 41.45 11.94 -35.16
N VAL A 243 40.24 12.11 -34.60
CA VAL A 243 39.05 12.42 -35.42
C VAL A 243 38.14 13.40 -34.69
N GLN A 244 38.17 14.65 -35.16
CA GLN A 244 37.24 15.72 -34.83
C GLN A 244 35.82 15.34 -35.25
N SER A 245 34.89 15.27 -34.29
CA SER A 245 33.45 15.30 -34.56
C SER A 245 32.80 16.31 -33.63
N THR A 246 32.54 17.50 -34.17
CA THR A 246 31.81 18.60 -33.55
C THR A 246 30.34 18.23 -33.40
N GLY A 247 29.99 17.60 -32.29
CA GLY A 247 28.61 17.38 -31.85
C GLY A 247 28.09 18.55 -30.99
N PRO A 248 26.77 18.81 -30.98
CA PRO A 248 26.17 19.92 -30.25
C PRO A 248 26.38 19.77 -28.73
N ILE A 249 26.79 20.87 -28.10
CA ILE A 249 27.10 21.02 -26.68
C ILE A 249 25.88 20.59 -25.85
N ARG A 250 25.97 19.41 -25.24
CA ARG A 250 24.99 18.92 -24.28
C ARG A 250 25.26 19.63 -22.95
N PRO A 251 24.26 20.29 -22.32
CA PRO A 251 24.47 21.01 -21.07
C PRO A 251 25.02 20.05 -20.01
N SER A 252 26.10 20.49 -19.35
CA SER A 252 26.76 19.73 -18.28
C SER A 252 25.73 19.34 -17.21
N PRO A 253 25.66 18.06 -16.81
CA PRO A 253 24.72 17.61 -15.80
C PRO A 253 24.99 18.37 -14.49
N MET A 254 23.93 18.95 -13.91
CA MET A 254 24.03 19.64 -12.62
C MET A 254 24.68 18.72 -11.58
N PRO A 255 25.55 19.26 -10.70
CA PRO A 255 26.20 18.48 -9.65
C PRO A 255 25.13 17.83 -8.78
N ARG A 256 25.19 16.49 -8.69
CA ARG A 256 24.28 15.72 -7.82
C ARG A 256 24.49 16.17 -6.37
N PRO A 257 23.41 16.29 -5.57
CA PRO A 257 23.52 16.66 -4.16
C PRO A 257 24.46 15.70 -3.42
N HIS A 258 25.44 16.27 -2.71
CA HIS A 258 26.63 15.60 -2.16
C HIS A 258 26.37 14.57 -1.02
N ASN A 259 25.10 14.21 -0.77
CA ASN A 259 24.68 13.39 0.37
C ASN A 259 24.02 12.06 -0.05
N GLN A 260 24.18 11.61 -1.28
CA GLN A 260 23.76 10.25 -1.64
C GLN A 260 24.95 9.30 -1.41
N PRO A 261 24.86 8.35 -0.46
CA PRO A 261 25.93 7.39 -0.28
C PRO A 261 26.05 6.55 -1.55
N THR A 262 27.28 6.35 -2.00
CA THR A 262 27.56 5.59 -3.21
C THR A 262 27.22 4.13 -2.91
N PRO A 263 26.37 3.45 -3.71
CA PRO A 263 26.06 2.05 -3.49
C PRO A 263 27.35 1.22 -3.55
N PRO A 264 27.51 0.19 -2.69
CA PRO A 264 28.72 -0.59 -2.64
C PRO A 264 28.95 -1.29 -3.98
N SER A 265 30.20 -1.30 -4.44
CA SER A 265 30.54 -1.99 -5.69
C SER A 265 30.22 -3.48 -5.56
N PRO A 266 29.75 -4.15 -6.62
CA PRO A 266 29.41 -5.57 -6.57
C PRO A 266 30.62 -6.47 -6.27
N SER A 267 31.84 -5.99 -6.55
CA SER A 267 33.09 -6.67 -6.25
C SER A 267 33.57 -6.48 -4.81
N SER A 268 33.04 -5.48 -4.07
CA SER A 268 33.38 -5.26 -2.68
C SER A 268 33.02 -6.46 -1.80
N PRO A 269 33.75 -6.72 -0.70
CA PRO A 269 33.42 -7.80 0.24
C PRO A 269 31.96 -7.72 0.74
N LEU A 270 31.48 -6.49 1.00
CA LEU A 270 30.10 -6.24 1.38
C LEU A 270 29.12 -6.57 0.24
N GLY A 271 29.41 -6.17 -1.00
CA GLY A 271 28.60 -6.48 -2.17
C GLY A 271 28.49 -8.00 -2.43
N LYS A 272 29.59 -8.73 -2.24
CA LYS A 272 29.62 -10.20 -2.31
C LYS A 272 28.79 -10.84 -1.20
N ALA A 273 28.93 -10.36 0.04
CA ALA A 273 28.13 -10.84 1.17
C ALA A 273 26.63 -10.62 0.96
N LEU A 274 26.22 -9.40 0.59
CA LEU A 274 24.81 -9.07 0.31
C LEU A 274 24.24 -9.92 -0.83
N SER A 275 25.02 -10.15 -1.88
CA SER A 275 24.59 -10.99 -3.01
C SER A 275 24.46 -12.46 -2.60
N SER A 276 25.40 -12.98 -1.81
CA SER A 276 25.32 -14.34 -1.26
C SER A 276 24.11 -14.50 -0.35
N THR A 277 23.86 -13.56 0.57
CA THR A 277 22.68 -13.57 1.45
C THR A 277 21.40 -13.51 0.64
N SER A 278 21.31 -12.65 -0.37
CA SER A 278 20.14 -12.56 -1.26
C SER A 278 19.88 -13.89 -1.96
N ASN A 279 20.91 -14.56 -2.47
CA ASN A 279 20.77 -15.86 -3.14
C ASN A 279 20.30 -16.95 -2.16
N SER A 280 20.86 -17.00 -0.94
CA SER A 280 20.44 -17.94 0.10
C SER A 280 18.97 -17.74 0.49
N LEU A 281 18.54 -16.49 0.71
CA LEU A 281 17.15 -16.17 1.05
C LEU A 281 16.18 -16.51 -0.09
N SER A 282 16.56 -16.24 -1.34
CA SER A 282 15.77 -16.65 -2.51
C SER A 282 15.60 -18.17 -2.61
N SER A 283 16.66 -18.94 -2.32
CA SER A 283 16.57 -20.41 -2.26
C SER A 283 15.65 -20.87 -1.12
N THR A 284 15.72 -20.23 0.05
CA THR A 284 14.79 -20.51 1.17
C THR A 284 13.34 -20.24 0.77
N LEU A 285 13.06 -19.12 0.09
CA LEU A 285 11.70 -18.82 -0.40
C LEU A 285 11.19 -19.87 -1.39
N GLN A 286 12.03 -20.32 -2.33
CA GLN A 286 11.66 -21.38 -3.26
C GLN A 286 11.35 -22.70 -2.55
N ASN A 287 12.14 -23.06 -1.53
CA ASN A 287 11.89 -24.26 -0.74
C ASN A 287 10.58 -24.14 0.07
N LEU A 288 10.31 -22.97 0.66
CA LEU A 288 9.05 -22.72 1.39
C LEU A 288 7.85 -22.72 0.46
N SER A 289 7.94 -22.14 -0.74
CA SER A 289 6.86 -22.14 -1.72
C SER A 289 6.57 -23.54 -2.24
N GLN A 290 7.59 -24.33 -2.55
CA GLN A 290 7.41 -25.74 -2.95
C GLN A 290 6.84 -26.59 -1.81
N SER A 291 7.25 -26.33 -0.56
CA SER A 291 6.66 -26.98 0.62
C SER A 291 5.16 -26.66 0.69
N LEU A 292 4.79 -25.38 0.65
CA LEU A 292 3.40 -24.93 0.66
C LEU A 292 2.58 -25.55 -0.47
N GLU A 293 3.11 -25.58 -1.70
CA GLU A 293 2.43 -26.15 -2.85
C GLU A 293 2.14 -27.64 -2.65
N ARG A 294 3.07 -28.41 -2.05
CA ARG A 294 2.83 -29.81 -1.67
C ARG A 294 1.73 -29.92 -0.60
N TYR A 295 1.72 -29.02 0.38
CA TYR A 295 0.71 -28.98 1.44
C TYR A 295 -0.69 -28.59 0.94
N THR A 296 -0.80 -27.70 -0.04
CA THR A 296 -2.09 -27.28 -0.60
C THR A 296 -2.60 -28.24 -1.68
N SER A 297 -1.70 -28.91 -2.41
CA SER A 297 -2.07 -29.89 -3.44
C SER A 297 -2.63 -31.18 -2.84
N GLN A 298 -2.20 -31.55 -1.63
CA GLN A 298 -2.81 -32.62 -0.84
C GLN A 298 -4.09 -32.10 -0.17
N GLY A 299 -5.10 -31.81 -0.97
CA GLY A 299 -6.38 -31.28 -0.47
C GLY A 299 -7.01 -32.16 0.63
N PRO A 300 -7.81 -31.56 1.54
CA PRO A 300 -8.43 -32.27 2.67
C PRO A 300 -9.30 -33.46 2.26
N SER A 301 -9.74 -33.50 0.99
CA SER A 301 -10.53 -34.59 0.42
C SER A 301 -9.83 -35.95 0.43
N GLN A 302 -8.49 -36.01 0.47
CA GLN A 302 -7.75 -37.28 0.51
C GLN A 302 -7.48 -37.81 1.93
N ARG A 303 -7.70 -37.00 2.99
CA ARG A 303 -7.45 -37.39 4.39
C ARG A 303 -8.72 -37.71 5.19
N ARG A 304 -9.72 -38.35 4.56
CA ARG A 304 -10.99 -38.70 5.24
C ARG A 304 -10.91 -39.84 6.28
N ILE A 305 -9.73 -40.32 6.65
CA ILE A 305 -9.58 -41.47 7.58
C ILE A 305 -8.93 -41.05 8.92
N GLY A 306 -8.40 -39.83 9.05
CA GLY A 306 -7.89 -39.28 10.31
C GLY A 306 -8.92 -38.35 10.96
N GLY A 307 -9.16 -38.50 12.28
CA GLY A 307 -10.17 -37.74 13.03
C GLY A 307 -9.98 -36.21 13.01
N GLU A 308 -11.01 -35.48 13.45
CA GLU A 308 -11.11 -34.01 13.41
C GLU A 308 -9.90 -33.24 13.98
N GLU A 309 -9.10 -33.86 14.85
CA GLU A 309 -7.89 -33.27 15.44
C GLU A 309 -6.78 -32.96 14.42
N GLU A 310 -6.69 -33.68 13.29
CA GLU A 310 -5.67 -33.42 12.27
C GLU A 310 -5.96 -32.17 11.43
N SER A 311 -7.22 -31.74 11.34
CA SER A 311 -7.60 -30.55 10.58
C SER A 311 -6.99 -29.30 11.18
N GLY A 312 -7.00 -29.17 12.51
CA GLY A 312 -6.42 -28.03 13.23
C GLY A 312 -4.91 -27.91 13.02
N LYS A 313 -4.19 -29.04 13.01
CA LYS A 313 -2.74 -29.04 12.79
C LYS A 313 -2.35 -28.52 11.40
N TRP A 314 -3.13 -28.87 10.37
CA TRP A 314 -2.89 -28.40 9.01
C TRP A 314 -2.98 -26.87 8.89
N PHE A 315 -3.98 -26.25 9.53
CA PHE A 315 -4.11 -24.78 9.53
C PHE A 315 -2.95 -24.09 10.26
N VAL A 316 -2.46 -24.68 11.36
CA VAL A 316 -1.31 -24.15 12.11
C VAL A 316 -0.04 -24.21 11.26
N ASP A 317 0.22 -25.34 10.60
CA ASP A 317 1.38 -25.51 9.71
C ASP A 317 1.33 -24.54 8.52
N LEU A 318 0.15 -24.38 7.90
CA LEU A 318 -0.04 -23.42 6.80
C LEU A 318 0.25 -21.98 7.26
N LYS A 319 -0.27 -21.60 8.44
CA LYS A 319 -0.05 -20.27 9.01
C LYS A 319 1.43 -20.02 9.30
N LEU A 320 2.12 -20.97 9.94
CA LEU A 320 3.56 -20.91 10.21
C LEU A 320 4.37 -20.72 8.93
N HIS A 321 4.04 -21.44 7.86
CA HIS A 321 4.71 -21.28 6.57
C HIS A 321 4.48 -19.89 5.95
N THR A 322 3.24 -19.38 5.99
CA THR A 322 2.96 -18.02 5.48
C THR A 322 3.68 -16.92 6.28
N GLU A 323 3.81 -17.10 7.59
CA GLU A 323 4.54 -16.17 8.46
C GLU A 323 6.06 -16.21 8.17
N ALA A 324 6.64 -17.41 8.05
CA ALA A 324 8.04 -17.57 7.67
C ALA A 324 8.38 -16.91 6.32
N ILE A 325 7.50 -17.04 5.32
CA ILE A 325 7.68 -16.36 4.02
C ILE A 325 7.69 -14.84 4.17
N LYS A 326 6.77 -14.31 4.98
CA LYS A 326 6.68 -12.87 5.24
C LYS A 326 7.95 -12.32 5.89
N ASP A 327 8.52 -13.05 6.84
CA ASP A 327 9.77 -12.66 7.50
C ASP A 327 10.94 -12.66 6.53
N VAL A 328 11.06 -13.69 5.69
CA VAL A 328 12.11 -13.78 4.66
C VAL A 328 11.99 -12.63 3.64
N LEU A 329 10.78 -12.30 3.19
CA LEU A 329 10.54 -11.15 2.31
C LEU A 329 10.90 -9.82 2.98
N GLY A 330 10.64 -9.69 4.29
CA GLY A 330 11.03 -8.52 5.08
C GLY A 330 12.55 -8.32 5.10
N VAL A 331 13.31 -9.40 5.34
CA VAL A 331 14.79 -9.37 5.32
C VAL A 331 15.32 -9.05 3.92
N LEU A 332 14.77 -9.67 2.87
CA LEU A 332 15.15 -9.35 1.49
C LEU A 332 14.95 -7.87 1.16
N GLY A 333 13.83 -7.27 1.58
CA GLY A 333 13.58 -5.84 1.39
C GLY A 333 14.60 -4.94 2.11
N GLN A 334 15.09 -5.37 3.28
CA GLN A 334 16.16 -4.67 4.00
C GLN A 334 17.51 -4.81 3.28
N VAL A 335 17.85 -6.00 2.79
CA VAL A 335 19.07 -6.26 2.02
C VAL A 335 19.09 -5.46 0.72
N GLU A 336 17.97 -5.37 0.00
CA GLU A 336 17.87 -4.54 -1.20
C GLU A 336 17.99 -3.04 -0.89
N ARG A 337 17.36 -2.58 0.19
CA ARG A 337 17.52 -1.19 0.63
C ARG A 337 18.97 -0.90 0.98
N ALA A 338 19.64 -1.82 1.65
CA ALA A 338 21.06 -1.71 1.97
C ALA A 338 21.92 -1.59 0.72
N LYS A 339 21.62 -2.40 -0.29
CA LYS A 339 22.31 -2.38 -1.58
C LYS A 339 22.13 -1.06 -2.33
N ARG A 340 20.95 -0.43 -2.25
CA ARG A 340 20.64 0.85 -2.93
C ARG A 340 21.22 2.05 -2.22
N VAL A 341 21.07 2.10 -0.90
CA VAL A 341 21.46 3.29 -0.12
C VAL A 341 22.97 3.33 0.07
N GLY A 342 23.65 2.19 0.07
CA GLY A 342 25.03 2.12 0.57
C GLY A 342 25.02 2.39 2.06
N TYR A 343 25.10 1.31 2.84
CA TYR A 343 25.18 1.42 4.30
C TYR A 343 26.51 2.03 4.74
#